data_AF-A0A494ZSN8-F1
#
_entry.id   AF-A0A494ZSN8-F1
#
_cell.length_a   1.000
_cell.length_b   1.000
_cell.length_c   1.000
_cell.angle_alpha   90.00
_cell.angle_beta   90.00
_cell.angle_gamma   90.00
#
_symmetry.space_group_name_H-M   'P 1'
#
loop_
_entity.id
_entity.type
_entity.pdbx_description
1 polymer ?
#
loop_
_entity_poly.entity_id
_entity_poly.type
_entity_poly.pdbx_seq_one_letter_code
_entity_poly.pdbx_strand_id
1 'polypeptide(L)'
;SKLYQAAMDVITRANWVAVKEVKANMCEALKELMAEEFQEQEELVTKRVTEEVTAQVTKQVTEQVTEQVTEQVTEQVTEQVTKQVTEEFIRTLFKHITDADKLAELLNLPVEQINKVLNR
;
A
#
# COMPACT_ATOMS: atom_id res chain seq x y z
N SER A 1 -52.53 -29.32 -46.34
CA SER A 1 -52.96 -30.47 -45.50
C SER A 1 -52.34 -30.32 -44.13
N LYS A 2 -53.10 -30.57 -43.05
CA LYS A 2 -52.55 -30.56 -41.67
C LYS A 2 -51.37 -31.51 -41.49
N LEU A 3 -51.36 -32.62 -42.23
CA LEU A 3 -50.26 -33.59 -42.24
C LEU A 3 -48.97 -33.02 -42.83
N TYR A 4 -49.07 -32.19 -43.89
CA TYR A 4 -47.91 -31.55 -44.49
C TYR A 4 -47.28 -30.52 -43.55
N GLN A 5 -48.11 -29.70 -42.89
CA GLN A 5 -47.64 -28.74 -41.88
C GLN A 5 -46.98 -29.45 -40.70
N ALA A 6 -47.60 -30.52 -40.17
CA ALA A 6 -47.01 -31.31 -39.10
C ALA A 6 -45.67 -31.95 -39.50
N ALA A 7 -45.55 -32.46 -40.73
CA ALA A 7 -44.30 -33.02 -41.24
C ALA A 7 -43.20 -31.95 -41.36
N MET A 8 -43.53 -30.78 -41.90
CA MET A 8 -42.57 -29.67 -42.03
C MET A 8 -42.10 -29.17 -40.66
N ASP A 9 -43.01 -29.06 -39.69
CA ASP A 9 -42.69 -28.66 -38.33
C ASP A 9 -41.76 -29.66 -37.63
N VAL A 10 -41.96 -30.97 -37.84
CA VAL A 10 -41.07 -32.01 -37.30
C VAL A 10 -39.68 -31.91 -37.92
N ILE A 11 -39.60 -31.77 -39.25
CA ILE A 11 -38.32 -31.65 -39.96
C ILE A 11 -37.55 -30.41 -39.48
N THR A 12 -38.24 -29.27 -39.35
CA THR A 12 -37.60 -28.01 -38.95
C THR A 12 -37.08 -28.09 -37.51
N ARG A 13 -37.84 -28.71 -36.59
CA ARG A 13 -37.38 -28.95 -35.22
C ARG A 13 -36.19 -29.91 -35.17
N ALA A 14 -36.23 -31.01 -35.92
CA ALA A 14 -35.13 -31.97 -35.98
C ALA A 14 -33.84 -31.32 -36.50
N ASN A 15 -33.95 -30.51 -37.56
CA ASN A 15 -32.83 -29.76 -38.11
C ASN A 15 -32.28 -28.74 -37.11
N TRP A 16 -33.16 -28.05 -36.36
CA TRP A 16 -32.74 -27.10 -35.33
C TRP A 16 -31.95 -27.77 -34.19
N VAL A 17 -32.39 -28.96 -33.76
CA VAL A 17 -31.67 -29.75 -32.74
C VAL A 17 -30.29 -30.15 -33.26
N ALA A 18 -30.20 -30.68 -34.48
CA ALA A 18 -28.92 -31.08 -35.09
C ALA A 18 -27.96 -29.88 -35.23
N VAL A 19 -28.44 -28.72 -35.68
CA VAL A 19 -27.63 -27.50 -35.78
C VAL A 19 -27.14 -27.03 -34.41
N LYS A 20 -27.98 -27.12 -33.37
CA LYS A 20 -27.61 -26.74 -32.01
C LYS A 20 -26.52 -27.65 -31.44
N GLU A 21 -26.62 -28.96 -31.67
CA GLU A 21 -25.61 -29.95 -31.26
C GLU A 21 -24.29 -29.70 -31.97
N VAL A 22 -24.30 -29.53 -33.30
CA VAL A 22 -23.10 -29.20 -34.07
C VAL A 22 -22.45 -27.91 -33.58
N LYS A 23 -23.24 -26.85 -33.33
CA LYS A 23 -22.73 -25.60 -32.79
C LYS A 23 -22.09 -25.78 -31.42
N ALA A 24 -22.71 -26.55 -30.52
CA ALA A 24 -22.16 -26.81 -29.20
C ALA A 24 -20.83 -27.58 -29.29
N ASN A 25 -20.78 -28.63 -30.11
CA ASN A 25 -19.57 -29.42 -30.32
C ASN A 25 -18.43 -28.58 -30.91
N MET A 26 -18.74 -27.70 -31.87
CA MET A 26 -17.75 -26.77 -32.42
C MET A 26 -17.25 -25.76 -31.38
N CYS A 27 -18.13 -25.25 -30.51
CA CYS A 27 -17.72 -24.36 -29.43
C CYS A 27 -16.80 -25.06 -28.42
N GLU A 28 -17.06 -26.32 -28.07
CA GLU A 28 -16.17 -27.09 -27.21
C GLU A 28 -14.83 -27.37 -27.88
N ALA A 29 -14.82 -27.81 -29.14
CA ALA A 29 -13.57 -28.03 -29.88
C ALA A 29 -12.74 -26.74 -30.02
N LEU A 30 -13.40 -25.59 -30.19
CA LEU A 30 -12.71 -24.29 -30.24
C LEU A 30 -12.12 -23.90 -28.88
N LYS A 31 -12.80 -24.21 -27.78
CA LYS A 31 -12.25 -24.00 -26.43
C LYS A 31 -11.04 -24.89 -26.18
N GLU A 32 -11.12 -26.16 -26.57
CA GLU A 32 -9.99 -27.09 -26.44
C GLU A 32 -8.78 -26.62 -27.26
N LEU A 33 -9.00 -26.17 -28.50
CA LEU A 33 -7.93 -25.63 -29.35
C LEU A 33 -7.23 -24.41 -28.73
N MET A 34 -7.98 -23.54 -28.04
CA MET A 34 -7.42 -22.33 -27.42
C MET A 34 -6.97 -22.53 -25.96
N ALA A 35 -7.17 -23.72 -25.39
CA ALA A 35 -6.94 -23.95 -23.96
C ALA A 35 -5.48 -23.68 -23.57
N GLU A 36 -4.54 -24.13 -24.41
CA GLU A 36 -3.10 -23.93 -24.19
C GLU A 36 -2.73 -22.44 -24.26
N GLU A 37 -3.25 -21.71 -25.24
CA GLU A 37 -2.98 -20.28 -25.43
C GLU A 37 -3.55 -19.44 -24.27
N PHE A 38 -4.74 -19.79 -23.78
CA PHE A 38 -5.32 -19.17 -22.59
C PHE A 38 -4.47 -19.44 -21.34
N GLN A 39 -3.99 -20.67 -21.18
CA GLN A 39 -3.16 -21.04 -20.04
C GLN A 39 -1.81 -20.32 -20.06
N GLU A 40 -1.14 -20.25 -21.21
CA GLU A 40 0.08 -19.47 -21.39
C GLU A 40 -0.15 -17.98 -21.08
N GLN A 41 -1.27 -17.42 -21.55
CA GLN A 41 -1.61 -16.03 -21.27
C GLN A 41 -1.89 -15.79 -19.78
N GLU A 42 -2.55 -16.73 -19.10
CA GLU A 42 -2.79 -16.66 -17.66
C GLU A 42 -1.48 -16.70 -16.86
N GLU A 43 -0.54 -17.57 -17.24
CA GLU A 43 0.80 -17.62 -16.63
C GLU A 43 1.59 -16.33 -16.87
N LEU A 44 1.56 -15.79 -18.10
CA LEU A 44 2.23 -14.54 -18.43
C LEU A 44 1.65 -13.36 -17.64
N VAL A 45 0.32 -13.25 -17.56
CA VAL A 45 -0.34 -12.21 -16.75
C VAL A 45 0.02 -12.37 -15.29
N THR A 46 -0.03 -13.59 -14.76
CA THR A 46 0.30 -13.87 -13.36
C THR A 46 1.74 -13.48 -13.05
N LYS A 47 2.68 -13.87 -13.90
CA LYS A 47 4.10 -13.52 -13.75
C LYS A 47 4.33 -12.03 -13.82
N ARG A 48 3.78 -11.34 -14.83
CA ARG A 48 3.92 -9.90 -14.99
C ARG A 48 3.33 -9.13 -13.82
N VAL A 49 2.10 -9.45 -13.42
CA VAL A 49 1.46 -8.78 -12.27
C VAL A 49 2.26 -9.05 -11.00
N THR A 50 2.71 -10.28 -10.77
CA THR A 50 3.52 -10.60 -9.59
C THR A 50 4.83 -9.83 -9.58
N GLU A 51 5.57 -9.78 -10.68
CA GLU A 51 6.84 -9.06 -10.78
C GLU A 51 6.64 -7.55 -10.66
N GLU A 52 5.70 -6.96 -11.41
CA GLU A 52 5.44 -5.52 -11.40
C GLU A 52 4.93 -5.04 -10.03
N VAL A 53 3.96 -5.75 -9.43
CA VAL A 53 3.43 -5.40 -8.11
C VAL A 53 4.50 -5.60 -7.04
N THR A 54 5.24 -6.71 -7.07
CA THR A 54 6.31 -6.94 -6.07
C THR A 54 7.40 -5.88 -6.18
N ALA A 55 7.85 -5.54 -7.40
CA ALA A 55 8.87 -4.52 -7.59
C ALA A 55 8.38 -3.13 -7.18
N GLN A 56 7.17 -2.72 -7.57
CA GLN A 56 6.63 -1.42 -7.21
C GLN A 56 6.38 -1.31 -5.71
N VAL A 57 5.71 -2.28 -5.10
CA VAL A 57 5.41 -2.26 -3.67
C VAL A 57 6.71 -2.32 -2.87
N THR A 58 7.66 -3.19 -3.23
CA THR A 58 8.94 -3.26 -2.53
C THR A 58 9.69 -1.94 -2.64
N LYS A 59 9.78 -1.33 -3.82
CA LYS A 59 10.48 -0.06 -4.00
C LYS A 59 9.79 1.07 -3.24
N GLN A 60 8.47 1.25 -3.43
CA GLN A 60 7.73 2.32 -2.78
C GLN A 60 7.74 2.19 -1.27
N VAL A 61 7.50 0.99 -0.72
CA VAL A 61 7.49 0.78 0.73
C VAL A 61 8.91 0.93 1.28
N THR A 62 9.93 0.39 0.63
CA THR A 62 11.31 0.51 1.13
C THR A 62 11.78 1.97 1.11
N GLU A 63 11.60 2.68 0.00
CA GLU A 63 12.03 4.08 -0.11
C GLU A 63 11.22 4.99 0.82
N GLN A 64 9.89 4.95 0.76
CA GLN A 64 9.05 5.83 1.58
C GLN A 64 9.20 5.57 3.07
N VAL A 65 9.20 4.30 3.50
CA VAL A 65 9.34 3.99 4.93
C VAL A 65 10.74 4.33 5.40
N THR A 66 11.79 4.03 4.62
CA THR A 66 13.16 4.34 5.06
C THR A 66 13.38 5.84 5.15
N GLU A 67 12.97 6.63 4.15
CA GLU A 67 13.14 8.09 4.20
C GLU A 67 12.27 8.72 5.30
N GLN A 68 10.97 8.43 5.33
CA GLN A 68 10.09 9.05 6.33
C GLN A 68 10.47 8.68 7.75
N VAL A 69 10.77 7.41 8.02
CA VAL A 69 11.15 6.99 9.37
C VAL A 69 12.49 7.58 9.74
N THR A 70 13.47 7.60 8.83
CA THR A 70 14.79 8.18 9.15
C THR A 70 14.68 9.67 9.43
N GLU A 71 13.95 10.42 8.62
CA GLU A 71 13.80 11.86 8.78
C GLU A 71 12.99 12.21 10.04
N GLN A 72 11.83 11.58 10.24
CA GLN A 72 11.01 11.83 11.43
C GLN A 72 11.72 11.42 12.72
N VAL A 73 12.37 10.26 12.75
CA VAL A 73 13.10 9.80 13.94
C VAL A 73 14.28 10.72 14.21
N THR A 74 15.04 11.12 13.18
CA THR A 74 16.18 12.03 13.37
C THR A 74 15.73 13.39 13.91
N GLU A 75 14.68 13.97 13.36
CA GLU A 75 14.17 15.27 13.79
C GLU A 75 13.59 15.20 15.21
N GLN A 76 12.73 14.21 15.49
CA GLN A 76 12.15 14.04 16.83
C GLN A 76 13.20 13.74 17.89
N VAL A 77 14.16 12.85 17.61
CA VAL A 77 15.23 12.50 18.55
C VAL A 77 16.13 13.71 18.78
N THR A 78 16.49 14.45 17.73
CA THR A 78 17.31 15.66 17.88
C THR A 78 16.60 16.69 18.75
N GLU A 79 15.32 16.98 18.46
CA GLU A 79 14.56 17.98 19.22
C GLU A 79 14.33 17.54 20.67
N GLN A 80 13.98 16.28 20.91
CA GLN A 80 13.82 15.76 22.28
C GLN A 80 15.13 15.79 23.06
N VAL A 81 16.23 15.30 22.47
CA VAL A 81 17.53 15.25 23.14
C VAL A 81 18.03 16.67 23.42
N THR A 82 17.92 17.62 22.48
CA THR A 82 18.30 19.01 22.72
C THR A 82 17.48 19.64 23.85
N LYS A 83 16.15 19.41 23.87
CA LYS A 83 15.29 19.91 24.96
C LYS A 83 15.67 19.29 26.30
N GLN A 84 15.78 17.97 26.38
CA GLN A 84 16.13 17.27 27.63
C GLN A 84 17.50 17.69 28.16
N VAL A 85 18.51 17.75 27.29
CA VAL A 85 19.87 18.16 27.70
C VAL A 85 19.87 19.61 28.19
N THR A 86 19.12 20.50 27.54
CA THR A 86 19.01 21.91 27.97
C THR A 86 18.28 22.03 29.30
N GLU A 87 17.17 21.30 29.48
CA GLU A 87 16.41 21.28 30.73
C GLU A 87 17.26 20.74 31.90
N GLU A 88 17.96 19.63 31.70
CA GLU A 88 18.86 19.03 32.70
C GLU A 88 20.06 19.94 33.01
N PHE A 89 20.61 20.62 32.00
CA PHE A 89 21.70 21.57 32.19
C PHE A 89 21.25 22.77 33.06
N ILE A 90 20.08 23.34 32.80
CA ILE A 90 19.49 24.40 33.62
C ILE A 90 19.28 23.92 35.05
N ARG A 91 18.70 22.73 35.26
CA ARG A 91 18.48 22.14 36.60
C ARG A 91 19.79 21.94 37.36
N THR A 92 20.82 21.47 36.66
CA THR A 92 22.13 21.20 37.25
C THR A 92 22.82 22.50 37.65
N LEU A 93 22.85 23.51 36.78
CA LEU A 93 23.43 24.81 37.09
C LEU A 93 22.68 25.52 38.21
N PHE A 94 21.34 25.43 38.23
CA PHE A 94 20.53 26.07 39.26
C PHE A 94 20.82 25.51 40.66
N LYS A 95 21.11 24.21 40.79
CA LYS A 95 21.54 23.61 42.08
C LYS A 95 22.83 24.22 42.63
N HIS A 96 23.69 24.78 41.77
CA HIS A 96 24.96 25.38 42.19
C HIS A 96 24.86 26.90 42.36
N ILE A 97 24.15 27.60 41.48
CA ILE A 97 24.05 29.06 41.48
C ILE A 97 22.94 29.54 42.44
N THR A 98 21.84 28.77 42.56
CA THR A 98 20.68 29.04 43.43
C THR A 98 19.99 30.40 43.18
N ASP A 99 20.24 31.00 42.02
CA ASP A 99 19.76 32.32 41.61
C ASP A 99 19.35 32.26 40.13
N ALA A 100 18.05 32.45 39.86
CA ALA A 100 17.48 32.32 38.53
C ALA A 100 17.89 33.48 37.60
N ASP A 101 18.05 34.69 38.15
CA ASP A 101 18.41 35.88 37.38
C ASP A 101 19.87 35.80 36.91
N LYS A 102 20.77 35.33 37.78
CA LYS A 102 22.17 35.05 37.38
C LYS A 102 22.26 33.92 36.35
N LEU A 103 21.42 32.90 36.45
CA LEU A 103 21.37 31.82 35.45
C LEU A 103 20.90 32.33 34.09
N ALA A 104 19.92 33.22 34.09
CA ALA A 104 19.38 33.86 32.90
C ALA A 104 20.42 34.72 32.18
N GLU A 105 21.19 35.51 32.93
CA GLU A 105 22.31 36.28 32.40
C GLU A 105 23.41 35.37 31.82
N LEU A 106 23.77 34.28 32.52
CA LEU A 106 24.82 33.36 32.09
C LEU A 106 24.46 32.57 30.83
N LEU A 107 23.22 32.10 30.73
CA LEU A 107 22.74 31.33 29.58
C LEU A 107 22.19 32.22 28.47
N ASN A 108 22.12 33.53 28.72
CA ASN A 108 21.51 34.51 27.81
C ASN A 108 20.07 34.12 27.42
N LEU A 109 19.32 33.61 28.40
CA LEU A 109 17.95 33.11 28.26
C LEU A 109 16.98 33.97 29.09
N PRO A 110 15.71 34.11 28.67
CA PRO A 110 14.70 34.76 29.48
C PRO A 110 14.52 34.04 30.82
N VAL A 111 14.34 34.81 31.90
CA VAL A 111 14.05 34.26 33.23
C VAL A 111 12.77 33.41 33.21
N GLU A 112 11.78 33.74 32.38
CA GLU A 112 10.59 32.88 32.20
C GLU A 112 10.92 31.48 31.68
N GLN A 113 11.88 31.33 30.77
CA GLN A 113 12.25 30.02 30.22
C GLN A 113 12.90 29.14 31.30
N ILE A 114 13.80 29.73 32.10
CA ILE A 114 14.44 29.04 33.22
C ILE A 114 13.41 28.64 34.27
N ASN A 115 12.53 29.58 34.67
CA ASN A 115 11.46 29.29 35.63
C ASN A 115 10.48 28.23 35.10
N LYS A 116 10.18 28.22 33.79
CA LYS A 116 9.33 27.17 33.19
C LYS A 116 9.95 25.78 33.30
N VAL A 117 11.27 25.67 33.18
CA VAL A 117 12.01 24.40 33.34
C VAL A 117 12.11 23.97 34.81
N LEU A 118 12.31 24.93 35.71
CA LEU A 118 12.45 24.68 37.16
C LEU A 118 11.11 24.36 37.84
N ASN A 119 10.01 24.94 37.36
CA ASN A 119 8.66 24.72 37.88
C ASN A 119 7.94 23.51 37.26
N ARG A 120 8.60 22.81 36.33
CA ARG A 120 8.11 21.58 35.70
C ARG A 120 8.49 20.34 36.52
#